data_AF-A0A8H5W6J7-F1
#
_entry.id   AF-A0A8H5W6J7-F1
#
_cell.length_a   1.000
_cell.length_b   1.000
_cell.length_c   1.000
_cell.angle_alpha   90.00
_cell.angle_beta   90.00
_cell.angle_gamma   90.00
#
_symmetry.space_group_name_H-M   'P 1'
#
loop_
_entity.id
_entity.type
_entity.pdbx_description
1 polymer ?
#
loop_
_entity_poly.entity_id
_entity_poly.type
_entity_poly.pdbx_seq_one_letter_code
_entity_poly.pdbx_strand_id
1 'polypeptide(L)'
;MHISKPAIPFGSTVVVIGANGYMGVQTCDKFLQAGFSVRGTVRDVEKNRQWIHKLFGIKWPGMFELVHVADFEAEGAFDAAF
;
A
#
# COMPACT_ATOMS: atom_id res chain seq x y z
N MET A 1 -7.81 -11.59 10.65
CA MET A 1 -8.62 -10.56 11.35
C MET A 1 -10.05 -10.69 10.86
N HIS A 2 -11.05 -10.75 11.73
CA HIS A 2 -12.45 -10.87 11.31
C HIS A 2 -13.17 -9.54 11.54
N ILE A 3 -13.54 -8.85 10.45
CA ILE A 3 -14.35 -7.63 10.49
C ILE A 3 -15.77 -7.99 10.03
N SER A 4 -16.73 -7.98 10.95
CA SER A 4 -18.11 -8.39 10.64
C SER A 4 -18.90 -7.35 9.86
N LYS A 5 -18.59 -6.05 10.05
CA LYS A 5 -19.21 -4.92 9.35
C LYS A 5 -18.14 -3.87 9.03
N PRO A 6 -17.47 -3.95 7.87
CA PRO A 6 -16.42 -3.01 7.53
C PRO A 6 -17.01 -1.66 7.10
N ALA A 7 -16.31 -0.57 7.41
CA ALA A 7 -16.72 0.79 7.02
C ALA A 7 -16.58 1.03 5.51
N ILE A 8 -15.67 0.30 4.86
CA ILE A 8 -15.48 0.26 3.40
C ILE A 8 -15.65 -1.18 2.90
N PRO A 9 -16.16 -1.40 1.68
CA PRO A 9 -16.30 -2.75 1.14
C PRO A 9 -14.96 -3.51 1.11
N PHE A 10 -14.98 -4.81 1.36
CA PHE A 10 -13.79 -5.64 1.11
C PHE A 10 -13.38 -5.57 -0.36
N GLY A 11 -12.09 -5.74 -0.63
CA GLY A 11 -11.52 -5.54 -1.96
C GLY A 11 -11.34 -4.07 -2.38
N SER A 12 -11.85 -3.10 -1.61
CA SER A 12 -11.49 -1.69 -1.82
C SER A 12 -9.97 -1.48 -1.72
N THR A 13 -9.47 -0.50 -2.46
CA THR A 13 -8.06 -0.09 -2.39
C THR A 13 -7.87 0.90 -1.24
N VAL A 14 -6.94 0.58 -0.34
CA VAL A 14 -6.45 1.48 0.71
C VAL A 14 -5.10 2.04 0.30
N VAL A 15 -4.97 3.37 0.28
CA VAL A 15 -3.69 4.03 -0.02
C VAL A 15 -2.90 4.23 1.27
N VAL A 16 -1.65 3.74 1.29
CA VAL A 16 -0.74 3.85 2.44
C VAL A 16 0.45 4.71 2.07
N ILE A 17 0.55 5.88 2.67
CA ILE A 17 1.68 6.80 2.45
C ILE A 17 2.90 6.33 3.24
N GLY A 18 4.06 6.26 2.59
CA GLY A 18 5.29 5.79 3.23
C GLY A 18 5.28 4.28 3.50
N ALA A 19 4.79 3.50 2.54
CA ALA A 19 4.62 2.05 2.66
C ALA A 19 5.93 1.28 2.89
N ASN A 20 7.08 1.91 2.65
CA ASN A 20 8.40 1.34 2.91
C ASN A 20 8.91 1.54 4.35
N GLY A 21 8.24 2.36 5.16
CA GLY A 21 8.60 2.54 6.57
C GLY A 21 8.17 1.34 7.43
N TYR A 22 8.77 1.18 8.62
CA TYR A 22 8.45 0.07 9.53
C TYR A 22 6.95 -0.03 9.83
N MET A 23 6.34 1.09 10.22
CA MET A 23 4.89 1.17 10.47
C MET A 23 4.07 1.01 9.18
N GLY A 24 4.55 1.54 8.06
CA GLY A 24 3.91 1.41 6.75
C GLY A 24 3.79 -0.05 6.33
N VAL A 25 4.88 -0.82 6.42
CA VAL A 25 4.93 -2.25 6.09
C VAL A 25 3.94 -3.04 6.96
N GLN A 26 3.93 -2.81 8.27
CA GLN A 26 2.99 -3.49 9.16
C GLN A 26 1.54 -3.13 8.82
N THR A 27 1.27 -1.86 8.52
CA THR A 27 -0.06 -1.37 8.13
C THR A 27 -0.54 -2.04 6.84
N CYS A 28 0.31 -2.10 5.81
CA CYS A 28 0.03 -2.80 4.55
C CYS A 28 -0.31 -4.28 4.80
N ASP A 29 0.50 -5.00 5.58
CA ASP A 29 0.26 -6.42 5.86
C ASP A 29 -1.07 -6.64 6.59
N LYS A 30 -1.47 -5.76 7.51
CA LYS A 30 -2.77 -5.87 8.19
C LYS A 30 -3.95 -5.62 7.27
N PHE A 31 -3.87 -4.64 6.36
CA PHE A 31 -4.92 -4.41 5.36
C PHE A 31 -5.06 -5.59 4.38
N LEU A 32 -3.93 -6.10 3.87
CA LEU A 32 -3.91 -7.27 2.99
C LEU A 32 -4.51 -8.51 3.69
N GLN A 33 -4.13 -8.77 4.94
CA GLN A 33 -4.71 -9.85 5.75
C GLN A 33 -6.21 -9.69 6.04
N ALA A 34 -6.71 -8.46 6.04
CA ALA A 34 -8.12 -8.17 6.24
C ALA A 34 -8.94 -8.26 4.94
N GLY A 35 -8.30 -8.52 3.79
CA GLY A 35 -8.98 -8.69 2.50
C GLY A 35 -9.14 -7.39 1.69
N PHE A 36 -8.33 -6.37 1.98
CA PHE A 36 -8.29 -5.13 1.18
C PHE A 36 -7.11 -5.17 0.20
N SER A 37 -7.27 -4.48 -0.92
CA SER A 37 -6.14 -4.15 -1.80
C SER A 37 -5.38 -2.96 -1.22
N VAL A 38 -4.09 -2.90 -1.44
CA VAL A 38 -3.22 -1.86 -0.89
C VAL A 38 -2.42 -1.21 -2.01
N ARG A 39 -2.48 0.12 -2.07
CA ARG A 39 -1.59 0.96 -2.87
C ARG A 39 -0.61 1.65 -1.94
N GLY A 40 0.63 1.18 -1.92
CA GLY A 40 1.68 1.82 -1.16
C GLY A 40 2.32 2.97 -1.93
N THR A 41 2.55 4.12 -1.30
CA THR A 41 3.34 5.21 -1.91
C THR A 41 4.73 5.30 -1.31
N VAL A 42 5.73 5.56 -2.15
CA VAL A 42 7.14 5.74 -1.77
C VAL A 42 7.79 6.82 -2.63
N ARG A 43 8.85 7.43 -2.11
CA ARG A 43 9.66 8.42 -2.86
C ARG A 43 10.53 7.85 -3.96
N ASP A 44 10.79 6.54 -3.94
CA ASP A 44 11.63 5.87 -4.93
C ASP A 44 11.12 4.44 -5.11
N VAL A 45 10.44 4.17 -6.22
CA VAL A 45 9.89 2.84 -6.48
C VAL A 45 11.01 1.84 -6.77
N GLU A 46 12.04 2.21 -7.54
CA GLU A 46 13.07 1.26 -7.96
C GLU A 46 13.91 0.77 -6.79
N LYS A 47 14.24 1.65 -5.85
CA LYS A 47 14.93 1.27 -4.60
C LYS A 47 14.11 0.30 -3.75
N ASN A 48 12.78 0.36 -3.81
CA ASN A 48 11.91 -0.39 -2.91
C ASN A 48 11.21 -1.60 -3.54
N ARG A 49 11.08 -1.63 -4.87
CA ARG A 49 10.28 -2.61 -5.62
C ARG A 49 10.64 -4.04 -5.28
N GLN A 50 11.93 -4.39 -5.30
CA GLN A 50 12.35 -5.78 -5.19
C GLN A 50 12.01 -6.41 -3.83
N TRP A 51 12.29 -5.71 -2.72
CA TRP A 51 12.05 -6.27 -1.40
C TRP A 51 10.58 -6.20 -0.99
N ILE A 52 9.86 -5.14 -1.38
CA ILE A 52 8.42 -5.03 -1.15
C ILE A 52 7.67 -6.11 -1.95
N HIS A 53 8.07 -6.38 -3.19
CA HIS A 53 7.48 -7.46 -3.98
C HIS A 53 7.69 -8.84 -3.32
N LYS A 54 8.85 -9.08 -2.71
CA LYS A 54 9.09 -10.32 -1.93
C LYS A 54 8.19 -10.41 -0.68
N LEU A 55 7.90 -9.29 -0.02
CA LEU A 55 7.03 -9.26 1.16
C LEU A 55 5.55 -9.43 0.82
N PHE A 56 5.06 -8.71 -0.19
CA PHE A 56 3.62 -8.62 -0.47
C PHE A 56 3.23 -9.25 -1.79
N GLY A 57 3.99 -9.04 -2.87
CA GLY A 57 3.62 -9.52 -4.21
C GLY A 57 3.49 -11.04 -4.31
N ILE A 58 4.36 -11.79 -3.61
CA ILE A 58 4.31 -13.25 -3.58
C ILE A 58 3.15 -13.76 -2.72
N LYS A 59 2.95 -13.14 -1.54
CA LYS A 59 1.96 -13.58 -0.55
C LYS A 59 0.53 -13.16 -0.91
N TRP A 60 0.40 -12.02 -1.60
CA TRP A 60 -0.85 -11.34 -1.91
C TRP A 60 -0.89 -10.93 -3.40
N PRO A 61 -0.90 -11.91 -4.32
CA PRO A 61 -0.81 -11.63 -5.75
C PRO A 61 -1.99 -10.76 -6.22
N GLY A 62 -1.67 -9.65 -6.91
CA GLY A 62 -2.66 -8.72 -7.44
C GLY A 62 -3.35 -7.80 -6.41
N MET A 63 -3.04 -7.95 -5.12
CA MET A 63 -3.64 -7.13 -4.06
C MET A 63 -2.75 -5.98 -3.60
N PHE A 64 -1.47 -5.96 -3.99
CA PHE A 64 -0.54 -4.91 -3.62
C PHE A 64 0.08 -4.24 -4.85
N GLU A 65 0.08 -2.91 -4.87
CA GLU A 65 0.80 -2.09 -5.84
C GLU A 65 1.65 -1.02 -5.14
N LEU A 66 2.73 -0.60 -5.81
CA LEU A 66 3.66 0.41 -5.31
C LEU A 66 3.71 1.58 -6.28
N VAL A 67 3.38 2.77 -5.79
CA VAL A 67 3.29 4.01 -6.59
C VAL A 67 4.35 5.01 -6.15
N HIS A 68 4.90 5.73 -7.12
CA HIS A 68 5.92 6.75 -6.90
C HIS A 68 5.29 8.10 -6.57
N VAL A 69 5.69 8.69 -5.45
CA VAL A 69 5.38 10.07 -5.09
C VAL A 69 6.67 10.70 -4.56
N ALA A 70 7.37 11.49 -5.39
CA ALA A 70 8.73 11.93 -5.10
C ALA A 70 8.80 12.91 -3.92
N ASP A 71 7.91 13.90 -3.92
CA ASP A 71 7.77 14.92 -2.90
C ASP A 71 6.34 14.88 -2.36
N PHE A 72 6.19 14.66 -1.06
CA PHE A 72 4.87 14.54 -0.43
C PHE A 72 4.27 15.91 -0.08
N GLU A 73 5.08 16.98 -0.13
CA GLU A 73 4.66 18.34 0.19
C GLU A 73 4.30 19.15 -1.07
N ALA A 74 4.63 18.62 -2.25
CA ALA A 74 4.29 19.26 -3.50
C ALA A 74 2.77 19.28 -3.73
N GLU A 75 2.28 20.40 -4.28
CA GLU A 75 0.89 20.53 -4.69
C GLU A 75 0.54 19.47 -5.74
N GLY A 76 -0.58 18.77 -5.55
CA GLY A 76 -1.02 17.70 -6.45
C GLY A 76 -0.16 16.42 -6.44
N ALA A 77 0.77 16.27 -5.48
CA ALA A 77 1.70 15.12 -5.45
C ALA A 77 1.00 13.76 -5.45
N PHE A 78 -0.21 13.69 -4.90
CA PHE A 78 -0.97 12.46 -4.75
C PHE A 78 -2.07 12.27 -5.80
N ASP A 79 -2.21 13.16 -6.79
CA ASP A 79 -3.31 13.12 -7.77
C ASP A 79 -3.32 11.81 -8.59
N ALA A 80 -2.16 11.23 -8.84
CA ALA A 80 -2.03 9.93 -9.52
C ALA A 80 -2.07 8.74 -8.54
N ALA A 81 -2.04 8.99 -7.23
CA ALA A 81 -1.99 7.98 -6.18
C ALA A 81 -3.36 7.74 -5.51
N PHE A 82 -4.18 8.78 -5.34
CA PHE A 82 -5.54 8.69 -4.78
C PHE A 82 -6.57 8.36 -5.86
#